data_AF-A0A1L9QFJ6-F1
#
_entry.id   AF-A0A1L9QFJ6-F1
#
_cell.length_a   1.000
_cell.length_b   1.000
_cell.length_c   1.000
_cell.angle_alpha   90.00
_cell.angle_beta   90.00
_cell.angle_gamma   90.00
#
_symmetry.space_group_name_H-M   'P 1'
#
loop_
_entity.id
_entity.type
_entity.pdbx_description
1 polymer ?
#
loop_
_entity_poly.entity_id
_entity_poly.type
_entity_poly.pdbx_seq_one_letter_code
_entity_poly.pdbx_strand_id
1 'polypeptide(L)' 'MKQIINAGSVGEPRHGRPNATYVLYDTDTAQVELREVPYDYQQTCADIIAKGLPPIFAWRLARGMEFAERADDPSHVCQR' A
#
# COMPACT_ATOMS: atom_id res chain seq x y z
N MET A 1 -2.59 -28.90 -4.06
CA MET A 1 -2.82 -27.84 -5.07
C MET A 1 -1.75 -26.77 -4.84
N LYS A 2 -1.21 -26.13 -5.88
CA LYS A 2 -0.26 -25.01 -5.70
C LYS A 2 -1.04 -23.70 -5.61
N GLN A 3 -0.67 -22.80 -4.71
CA GLN A 3 -1.31 -21.50 -4.52
C GLN A 3 -0.32 -20.36 -4.80
N ILE A 4 -0.82 -19.24 -5.30
CA ILE A 4 -0.09 -17.98 -5.38
C ILE A 4 -0.82 -17.01 -4.44
N ILE A 5 -0.10 -16.44 -3.49
CA ILE A 5 -0.66 -15.60 -2.43
C ILE A 5 0.00 -14.22 -2.53
N ASN A 6 -0.80 -13.16 -2.53
CA ASN A 6 -0.33 -11.79 -2.43
C ASN A 6 -0.71 -11.24 -1.05
N ALA A 7 0.28 -10.81 -0.28
CA ALA A 7 0.09 -10.28 1.07
C ALA A 7 -0.40 -8.82 1.10
N GLY A 8 -0.43 -8.18 -0.07
CA GLY A 8 -0.62 -6.74 -0.21
C GLY A 8 0.64 -5.98 0.23
N SER A 9 0.46 -4.88 0.95
CA SER A 9 1.55 -3.99 1.35
C SER A 9 1.33 -3.46 2.76
N VAL A 10 2.39 -3.48 3.56
CA VAL A 10 2.40 -2.89 4.90
C VAL A 10 2.57 -1.36 4.81
N GLY A 11 3.50 -0.90 3.97
CA GLY A 11 3.90 0.51 3.95
C GLY A 11 3.14 1.38 2.95
N GLU A 12 2.60 0.80 1.88
CA GLU A 12 1.84 1.54 0.87
C GLU A 12 0.76 0.65 0.22
N PRO A 13 -0.36 0.41 0.92
CA PRO A 13 -1.48 -0.35 0.37
C PRO A 13 -2.12 0.38 -0.81
N ARG A 14 -2.54 -0.38 -1.83
CA ARG A 14 -3.14 0.15 -3.07
C ARG A 14 -4.53 -0.44 -3.35
N HIS A 15 -5.24 -0.79 -2.29
CA HIS A 15 -6.53 -1.48 -2.35
C HIS A 15 -7.71 -0.61 -1.87
N GLY A 16 -7.56 0.72 -1.94
CA GLY A 16 -8.62 1.71 -1.68
C GLY A 16 -8.77 2.16 -0.23
N ARG A 17 -7.88 1.72 0.66
CA ARG A 17 -7.83 2.12 2.08
C ARG A 17 -6.38 2.13 2.59
N PRO A 18 -6.08 2.93 3.62
CA PRO A 18 -4.70 3.17 4.04
C PRO A 18 -4.15 2.07 4.95
N ASN A 19 -4.97 1.12 5.40
CA ASN A 19 -4.58 0.11 6.38
C ASN A 19 -3.53 -0.85 5.85
N ALA A 20 -2.56 -1.18 6.70
CA ALA A 20 -1.49 -2.12 6.37
C ALA A 20 -2.08 -3.53 6.18
N THR A 21 -1.58 -4.27 5.19
CA THR A 21 -1.95 -5.68 5.01
C THR A 21 -0.74 -6.61 5.05
N TYR A 22 -0.96 -7.80 5.59
CA TYR A 22 -0.02 -8.92 5.56
C TYR A 22 -0.79 -10.24 5.60
N VAL A 23 -0.08 -11.36 5.49
CA VAL A 23 -0.66 -12.70 5.64
C VAL A 23 -0.02 -13.46 6.78
N LEU A 24 -0.82 -14.25 7.49
CA LEU A 24 -0.35 -15.35 8.31
C LEU A 24 -0.48 -16.62 7.49
N TYR A 25 0.62 -17.37 7.36
CA TYR A 25 0.62 -18.67 6.72
C TYR A 25 0.92 -19.74 7.77
N ASP A 26 -0.04 -20.63 7.98
CA ASP A 26 0.11 -21.80 8.84
C ASP A 26 0.80 -22.92 8.03
N THR A 27 2.00 -23.30 8.47
CA THR A 27 2.83 -24.30 7.78
C THR A 27 2.34 -25.73 7.97
N ASP A 28 1.55 -26.01 9.01
CA ASP A 28 1.04 -27.35 9.32
C ASP A 28 -0.26 -27.63 8.57
N THR A 29 -1.13 -26.62 8.47
CA THR A 29 -2.45 -26.76 7.82
C THR A 29 -2.50 -26.18 6.40
N ALA A 30 -1.44 -25.49 5.96
CA ALA A 30 -1.38 -24.72 4.72
C ALA A 30 -2.49 -23.65 4.59
N GLN A 31 -3.04 -23.20 5.73
CA GLN A 31 -4.05 -22.14 5.76
C GLN A 31 -3.40 -20.76 5.66
N VAL A 32 -4.11 -19.83 5.02
CA VAL A 32 -3.68 -18.45 4.82
C VAL A 32 -4.75 -17.52 5.37
N GLU A 33 -4.35 -16.61 6.25
CA GLU A 33 -5.22 -15.54 6.76
C GLU A 33 -4.67 -14.18 6.31
N LEU A 34 -5.48 -13.42 5.56
CA LEU A 34 -5.17 -12.02 5.27
C LEU A 34 -5.53 -11.16 6.49
N ARG A 35 -4.58 -10.38 6.97
CA ARG A 35 -4.76 -9.44 8.07
C ARG A 35 -4.72 -8.01 7.53
N GLU A 36 -5.65 -7.20 8.01
CA GLU A 36 -5.69 -5.77 7.78
C GLU A 36 -5.60 -5.06 9.13
N VAL A 37 -4.64 -4.15 9.27
CA VAL A 37 -4.34 -3.51 10.54
C VAL A 37 -4.36 -1.98 10.38
N PRO A 38 -5.22 -1.27 11.14
CA PRO A 38 -5.20 0.18 11.16
C PRO A 38 -3.92 0.69 11.85
N TYR A 39 -3.39 1.79 11.33
CA TYR A 39 -2.29 2.53 11.94
C TYR A 39 -2.50 4.03 11.70
N ASP A 40 -1.71 4.85 12.38
CA ASP A 40 -1.74 6.30 12.20
C ASP A 40 -1.05 6.73 10.90
N TYR A 41 -1.74 6.52 9.78
CA TYR A 41 -1.27 6.94 8.46
C TYR A 41 -1.22 8.46 8.33
N GLN A 42 -2.00 9.20 9.14
CA GLN A 42 -2.01 10.65 9.11
C GLN A 42 -0.69 11.21 9.65
N GLN A 43 -0.14 10.61 10.71
CA GLN A 43 1.18 10.94 11.21
C GLN A 43 2.26 10.64 10.15
N THR A 44 2.21 9.48 9.49
CA THR A 44 3.15 9.17 8.40
C THR A 44 3.05 10.17 7.25
N CYS A 45 1.83 10.57 6.86
CA CYS A 45 1.61 11.61 5.86
C CYS A 45 2.23 12.95 6.29
N ALA A 46 2.04 13.36 7.55
CA ALA A 46 2.63 14.59 8.08
C ALA A 46 4.17 14.54 8.05
N ASP A 47 4.76 13.40 8.44
CA ASP A 47 6.21 13.19 8.42
C ASP A 47 6.79 13.25 7.01
N ILE A 48 6.08 12.70 6.01
CA ILE A 48 6.46 12.77 4.59
C ILE A 48 6.60 14.24 4.17
N ILE A 49 5.60 15.08 4.49
CA ILE A 49 5.62 16.51 4.15
C ILE A 49 6.71 17.25 4.93
N ALA A 50 6.82 17.01 6.24
CA ALA A 50 7.81 17.67 7.09
C ALA A 50 9.27 17.38 6.65
N LYS A 51 9.51 16.20 6.08
CA LYS A 51 10.82 15.80 5.53
C LYS A 51 11.08 16.34 4.11
N GLY A 52 10.15 17.07 3.52
CA GLY A 52 10.28 17.61 2.16
C GLY A 52 10.19 16.56 1.05
N LEU A 53 9.62 15.39 1.34
CA LEU A 53 9.36 14.39 0.31
C LEU A 53 8.21 14.85 -0.61
N PRO A 54 8.14 14.34 -1.86
CA PRO A 54 7.04 14.64 -2.77
C PRO A 54 5.68 14.45 -2.09
N PRO A 55 4.82 15.50 -2.03
CA PRO A 55 3.51 15.41 -1.36
C PRO A 55 2.61 14.30 -1.88
N ILE A 56 2.91 13.80 -3.09
CA ILE A 56 2.19 12.70 -3.69
C ILE A 56 2.29 11.39 -2.92
N PHE A 57 3.39 11.15 -2.20
CA PHE A 57 3.51 9.94 -1.38
C PHE A 57 2.52 9.95 -0.21
N ALA A 58 2.33 11.11 0.43
CA ALA A 58 1.31 11.28 1.46
C ALA A 58 -0.11 11.15 0.87
N TRP A 59 -0.35 11.69 -0.32
CA TRP A 59 -1.64 11.57 -1.01
C TRP A 59 -1.98 10.10 -1.32
N ARG A 60 -1.03 9.34 -1.89
CA ARG A 60 -1.20 7.92 -2.24
C ARG A 60 -1.48 7.09 -1.00
N LEU A 61 -0.73 7.31 0.07
CA LEU A 61 -0.92 6.63 1.35
C LEU A 61 -2.32 6.88 1.92
N ALA A 62 -2.75 8.15 1.96
CA ALA A 62 -4.06 8.52 2.52
C ALA A 62 -5.24 7.98 1.71
N ARG A 63 -5.07 7.76 0.40
CA ARG A 63 -6.12 7.23 -0.49
C ARG A 63 -6.05 5.70 -0.64
N GLY A 64 -4.91 5.09 -0.33
CA GLY A 64 -4.65 3.69 -0.63
C GLY A 64 -4.74 3.38 -2.13
N MET A 65 -4.30 4.30 -3.00
CA MET A 65 -4.43 4.18 -4.47
C MET A 65 -3.20 4.78 -5.18
N GLU A 66 -2.96 4.35 -6.43
CA GLU A 66 -1.95 4.94 -7.31
C GLU A 66 -2.45 6.27 -7.90
N PHE A 67 -1.55 7.25 -8.03
CA PHE A 67 -1.87 8.58 -8.60
C PHE A 67 -1.81 8.60 -10.14
N ALA A 68 -2.28 7.54 -10.80
CA ALA A 68 -2.37 7.56 -12.26
C ALA A 68 -3.47 8.51 -12.77
N GLU A 69 -4.40 8.95 -11.90
CA GLU A 69 -5.59 9.73 -12.28
C GLU A 69 -5.37 11.26 -12.33
N ARG A 70 -4.19 11.77 -11.92
CA ARG A 70 -3.86 13.20 -11.92
C ARG A 70 -2.43 13.54 -12.33
N ALA A 71 -1.69 12.58 -12.88
CA ALA A 71 -0.35 12.86 -13.37
C ALA A 71 -0.44 13.65 -14.68
N ASP A 72 -0.16 14.96 -14.61
CA ASP A 72 0.09 15.80 -15.80
C ASP A 72 1.35 15.35 -16.58
N ASP A 73 2.09 14.36 -16.05
CA ASP A 73 3.20 13.69 -16.72
C ASP A 73 3.01 12.15 -16.71
N PRO A 74 2.65 11.53 -17.85
CA PRO A 74 2.49 10.08 -17.99
C PRO A 74 3.83 9.31 -18.08
N SER A 75 4.99 9.95 -17.88
CA SER A 75 6.30 9.28 -17.96
C SER A 75 6.54 8.19 -16.91
N HIS A 76 5.71 8.11 -15.87
CA HIS A 76 5.77 7.08 -14.82
C HIS A 76 4.86 5.88 -15.05
N VAL A 77 4.15 5.83 -16.19
CA VAL A 77 3.47 4.59 -16.60
C VAL A 77 4.56 3.59 -16.98
N CYS A 78 4.68 2.52 -16.18
CA CYS A 78 5.53 1.37 -16.46
C CYS A 78 5.29 0.94 -17.92
N GLN A 79 6.18 1.33 -18.82
CA GLN A 79 6.14 0.88 -20.20
C GLN A 79 6.40 -0.62 -20.16
N ARG A 80 5.51 -1.37 -20.81
CA ARG A 80 5.60 -2.83 -20.94
C ARG A 80 6.89 -3.24 -21.66
#